data_AF-A0A5B0QH55-F1
#
_entry.id   AF-A0A5B0QH55-F1
#
_cell.length_a   1.000
_cell.length_b   1.000
_cell.length_c   1.000
_cell.angle_alpha   90.00
_cell.angle_beta   90.00
_cell.angle_gamma   90.00
#
_symmetry.space_group_name_H-M   'P 1'
#
loop_
_entity.id
_entity.type
_entity.pdbx_description
1 polymer ?
#
loop_
_entity_poly.entity_id
_entity_poly.type
_entity_poly.pdbx_seq_one_letter_code
_entity_poly.pdbx_strand_id
1 'polypeptide(L)'
;MSAPTTNLVVEAGKASPSPPVGPALGSRGIKAMDFCKLFNAQTSHIEPTIPIRVNMTINAKDKSYKFKTKLTTNDLLHQETSQRIISIILTLINAIILILIILC
;
A
#
# COMPACT_ATOMS: atom_id res chain seq x y z
N MET A 1 11.21 20.60 19.26
CA MET A 1 11.31 19.17 19.68
C MET A 1 10.65 18.31 18.60
N SER A 2 11.44 17.64 17.76
CA SER A 2 10.90 16.76 16.70
C SER A 2 10.37 15.48 17.34
N ALA A 3 9.08 15.19 17.15
CA ALA A 3 8.50 13.93 17.60
C ALA A 3 9.27 12.74 17.00
N PRO A 4 9.50 11.66 17.77
CA PRO A 4 10.26 10.51 17.29
C PRO A 4 9.55 9.89 16.09
N THR A 5 10.21 9.92 14.93
CA THR A 5 9.68 9.40 13.66
C THR A 5 10.34 8.06 13.37
N THR A 6 9.54 7.03 13.10
CA THR A 6 10.01 5.69 12.72
C THR A 6 9.78 5.50 11.23
N ASN A 7 10.84 5.16 10.48
CA ASN A 7 10.74 4.88 9.05
C ASN A 7 10.69 3.37 8.85
N LEU A 8 9.71 2.90 8.10
CA LEU A 8 9.50 1.48 7.81
C LEU A 8 9.34 1.33 6.29
N VAL A 9 9.79 0.22 5.73
CA VAL A 9 9.50 -0.14 4.34
C VAL A 9 8.65 -1.39 4.37
N VAL A 10 7.48 -1.33 3.76
CA VAL A 10 6.52 -2.44 3.74
C VAL A 10 5.91 -2.52 2.35
N GLU A 11 5.80 -3.74 1.82
CA GLU A 11 5.10 -4.00 0.56
C GLU A 11 3.62 -3.63 0.68
N ALA A 12 3.07 -3.00 -0.36
CA ALA A 12 1.66 -2.64 -0.41
C ALA A 12 0.76 -3.86 -0.18
N GLY A 13 -0.23 -3.73 0.70
CA GLY A 13 -1.23 -4.77 0.94
C GLY A 13 -0.72 -6.02 1.67
N LYS A 14 0.58 -6.10 1.97
CA LYS A 14 1.26 -7.26 2.54
C LYS A 14 1.92 -6.98 3.89
N ALA A 15 1.51 -5.94 4.61
CA ALA A 15 1.98 -5.72 5.97
C ALA A 15 1.59 -6.90 6.87
N SER A 16 2.58 -7.44 7.58
CA SER A 16 2.42 -8.50 8.58
C SER A 16 3.15 -8.12 9.88
N PRO A 17 2.70 -8.61 11.05
CA PRO A 17 3.34 -8.32 12.33
C PRO A 17 4.71 -9.03 12.52
N SER A 18 5.25 -9.64 11.47
CA SER A 18 6.59 -10.25 11.46
C SER A 18 7.71 -9.18 11.37
N PRO A 19 8.97 -9.52 11.66
CA PRO A 19 10.11 -8.67 11.32
C PRO A 19 10.04 -8.30 9.83
N PRO A 20 10.17 -7.03 9.44
CA PRO A 20 10.69 -5.87 10.19
C PRO A 20 9.64 -5.02 10.94
N VAL A 21 8.34 -5.21 10.71
CA VAL A 21 7.26 -4.34 11.23
C VAL A 21 6.98 -4.61 12.71
N GLY A 22 6.91 -5.89 13.10
CA GLY A 22 6.63 -6.30 14.48
C GLY A 22 7.60 -5.70 15.52
N PRO A 23 8.92 -5.91 15.39
CA PRO A 23 9.91 -5.38 16.32
C PRO A 23 9.97 -3.84 16.34
N ALA A 24 9.82 -3.20 15.18
CA ALA A 24 9.89 -1.73 15.07
C ALA A 24 8.68 -1.02 15.72
N LEU A 25 7.50 -1.65 15.68
CA LEU A 25 6.28 -1.11 16.32
C LEU A 25 6.15 -1.54 17.78
N GLY A 26 6.52 -2.78 18.10
CA GLY A 26 6.47 -3.33 19.45
C GLY A 26 7.37 -2.58 20.42
N SER A 27 8.58 -2.20 20.00
CA SER A 27 9.51 -1.38 20.79
C SER A 27 8.97 0.02 21.14
N ARG A 28 7.95 0.49 20.41
CA ARG A 28 7.27 1.78 20.65
C ARG A 28 5.90 1.63 21.31
N GLY A 29 5.50 0.42 21.70
CA GLY A 29 4.22 0.15 22.34
C GLY A 29 3.00 0.27 21.42
N ILE A 30 3.20 0.16 20.10
CA ILE A 30 2.12 0.19 19.09
C ILE A 30 1.70 -1.23 18.76
N LYS A 31 0.38 -1.44 18.68
CA LYS A 31 -0.20 -2.71 18.21
C LYS A 31 0.09 -2.88 16.72
N ALA A 32 1.08 -3.70 16.39
CA ALA A 32 1.47 -3.97 15.01
C ALA A 32 0.31 -4.50 14.16
N MET A 33 -0.59 -5.31 14.74
CA MET A 33 -1.73 -5.88 14.03
C MET A 33 -2.71 -4.82 13.53
N ASP A 34 -3.03 -3.81 14.34
CA ASP A 34 -3.95 -2.73 13.96
C ASP A 34 -3.35 -1.88 12.83
N PHE A 35 -2.04 -1.60 12.92
CA PHE A 35 -1.30 -0.96 11.86
C PHE A 35 -1.33 -1.76 10.56
N CYS A 36 -1.05 -3.08 10.61
CA CYS A 36 -1.03 -3.91 9.41
C CYS A 36 -2.39 -3.92 8.70
N LYS A 37 -3.50 -3.98 9.45
CA LYS A 37 -4.86 -3.91 8.88
C LYS A 37 -5.13 -2.57 8.22
N LEU A 38 -4.85 -1.47 8.93
CA LEU A 38 -5.08 -0.12 8.40
C LEU A 38 -4.21 0.16 7.16
N PHE A 39 -2.94 -0.25 7.21
CA PHE A 39 -2.01 -0.10 6.10
C PHE A 39 -2.48 -0.91 4.90
N ASN A 40 -2.78 -2.20 5.06
CA ASN A 40 -3.24 -3.05 3.95
C ASN A 40 -4.55 -2.56 3.34
N ALA A 41 -5.48 -2.05 4.17
CA ALA A 41 -6.72 -1.44 3.69
C ALA A 41 -6.43 -0.19 2.85
N GLN A 42 -5.57 0.71 3.34
CA GLN A 42 -5.20 1.92 2.61
C GLN A 42 -4.42 1.61 1.33
N THR A 43 -3.55 0.60 1.32
CA THR A 43 -2.70 0.28 0.16
C THR A 43 -3.30 -0.80 -0.74
N SER A 44 -4.56 -1.18 -0.53
CA SER A 44 -5.24 -2.23 -1.32
C SER A 44 -5.39 -1.91 -2.81
N HIS A 45 -5.37 -0.62 -3.16
CA HIS A 45 -5.44 -0.12 -4.53
C HIS A 45 -4.07 -0.04 -5.23
N ILE A 46 -3.00 -0.30 -4.48
CA ILE A 46 -1.61 -0.26 -4.95
C ILE A 46 -1.18 -1.68 -5.25
N GLU A 47 -0.40 -1.85 -6.31
CA GLU A 47 0.11 -3.17 -6.69
C GLU A 47 0.97 -3.73 -5.54
N PRO A 48 0.69 -4.95 -5.04
CA PRO A 48 1.29 -5.48 -3.82
C PRO A 48 2.81 -5.74 -3.91
N THR A 49 3.37 -5.60 -5.10
CA THR A 49 4.80 -5.67 -5.41
C THR A 49 5.54 -4.37 -5.13
N ILE A 50 4.84 -3.26 -4.87
CA ILE A 50 5.47 -1.94 -4.68
C ILE A 50 5.86 -1.76 -3.19
N PRO A 51 7.15 -1.52 -2.89
CA PRO A 51 7.58 -1.22 -1.52
C PRO A 51 7.23 0.23 -1.15
N ILE A 52 6.42 0.40 -0.11
CA ILE A 52 5.99 1.72 0.37
C ILE A 52 6.79 2.11 1.60
N ARG A 53 7.32 3.34 1.58
CA ARG A 53 7.94 3.95 2.75
C ARG A 53 6.87 4.53 3.67
N VAL A 54 6.90 4.15 4.93
CA VAL A 54 5.97 4.63 5.96
C VAL A 54 6.74 5.44 6.98
N ASN A 55 6.36 6.71 7.12
CA ASN A 55 6.81 7.58 8.19
C ASN A 55 5.77 7.56 9.31
N MET A 56 6.12 6.99 10.45
CA MET A 56 5.24 6.93 11.61
C MET A 56 5.67 7.93 12.69
N THR A 57 4.74 8.79 13.09
CA THR A 57 4.87 9.72 14.21
C THR A 57 4.08 9.19 15.40
N ILE A 58 4.75 9.08 16.55
CA ILE A 58 4.17 8.47 17.75
C ILE A 58 4.10 9.54 18.84
N ASN A 59 2.90 9.75 19.39
CA ASN A 59 2.71 10.60 20.56
C ASN A 59 2.97 9.81 21.83
N ALA A 60 4.02 10.17 22.56
CA ALA A 60 4.44 9.48 23.78
C ALA A 60 3.42 9.60 24.94
N LYS A 61 2.58 10.65 24.97
CA LYS A 61 1.55 10.85 26.01
C LYS A 61 0.37 9.90 25.86
N ASP A 62 -0.19 9.80 24.66
CA ASP A 62 -1.49 9.13 24.45
C ASP A 62 -1.36 7.79 23.70
N LYS A 63 -0.12 7.34 23.45
CA LYS A 63 0.21 6.17 22.59
C LYS A 63 -0.45 6.23 21.20
N SER A 64 -0.92 7.41 20.81
CA SER A 64 -1.56 7.65 19.53
C SER A 64 -0.50 7.73 18.46
N TYR A 65 -0.73 7.10 17.31
CA TYR A 65 0.18 7.10 16.19
C TYR A 65 -0.48 7.69 14.95
N LYS A 66 0.30 8.44 14.17
CA LYS A 66 -0.06 8.88 12.83
C LYS A 66 0.98 8.33 11.88
N PHE A 67 0.55 7.76 10.76
CA PHE A 67 1.47 7.31 9.72
C PHE A 67 1.17 8.03 8.42
N LYS A 68 2.23 8.32 7.66
CA LYS A 68 2.14 8.84 6.31
C LYS A 68 2.87 7.86 5.39
N THR A 69 2.16 7.39 4.37
CA THR A 69 2.74 6.63 3.27
C THR A 69 3.40 7.61 2.29
N LYS A 70 4.60 7.29 1.85
CA LYS A 70 5.32 8.00 0.80
C LYS A 70 5.61 7.01 -0.31
N LEU A 71 4.94 7.20 -1.45
CA LEU A 71 5.30 6.58 -2.71
C LEU A 71 6.27 7.50 -3.44
N THR A 72 7.25 6.91 -4.14
CA THR A 72 8.10 7.71 -5.03
C THR A 72 7.39 7.94 -6.36
N THR A 73 7.77 8.99 -7.08
CA THR A 73 7.17 9.34 -8.38
C THR A 73 7.25 8.18 -9.37
N ASN A 74 8.34 7.40 -9.35
CA ASN A 74 8.49 6.22 -10.20
C ASN A 74 7.46 5.12 -9.87
N ASP A 75 7.16 4.92 -8.58
CA ASP A 75 6.16 3.93 -8.15
C ASP A 75 4.75 4.28 -8.64
N LEU A 76 4.41 5.57 -8.63
CA LEU A 76 3.14 6.09 -9.14
C LEU A 76 3.02 5.88 -10.66
N LEU A 77 4.09 6.13 -11.40
CA LEU A 77 4.13 5.90 -12.85
C LEU A 77 3.93 4.41 -13.19
N HIS A 78 4.62 3.51 -12.48
CA HIS A 78 4.43 2.07 -12.68
C HIS A 78 3.00 1.63 -12.37
N GLN A 79 2.41 2.15 -11.28
CA GLN A 79 1.02 1.86 -10.92
C GLN A 79 0.03 2.37 -11.98
N GLU A 80 0.15 3.62 -12.42
CA GLU A 80 -0.71 4.18 -13.47
C GLU A 80 -0.55 3.45 -14.81
N THR A 81 0.67 3.02 -15.14
CA THR A 81 0.96 2.26 -16.37
C THR A 81 0.31 0.88 -16.33
N SER A 82 0.43 0.13 -15.22
CA SER A 82 -0.25 -1.16 -15.01
C SER A 82 -1.77 -1.02 -15.14
N GLN A 83 -2.38 -0.02 -14.47
CA GLN A 83 -3.83 0.21 -14.52
C GLN A 83 -4.32 0.55 -15.94
N ARG A 84 -3.55 1.35 -16.67
CA ARG A 84 -3.87 1.68 -18.07
C ARG A 84 -3.78 0.48 -19.00
N ILE A 85 -2.73 -0.34 -18.88
CA ILE A 85 -2.57 -1.56 -19.70
C ILE A 85 -3.72 -2.54 -19.43
N ILE A 86 -4.04 -2.79 -18.15
CA ILE A 86 -5.14 -3.68 -17.76
C ILE A 86 -6.47 -3.17 -18.33
N SER A 87 -6.74 -1.86 -18.22
CA SER A 87 -7.97 -1.27 -18.77
C SER A 87 -8.07 -1.45 -20.28
N ILE A 88 -6.97 -1.24 -21.03
CA ILE A 88 -6.97 -1.40 -22.49
C ILE A 88 -7.23 -2.85 -22.88
N ILE A 89 -6.57 -3.81 -22.21
CA ILE A 89 -6.77 -5.25 -22.48
C ILE A 89 -8.22 -5.66 -22.22
N LEU A 90 -8.80 -5.23 -21.11
CA LEU A 90 -10.19 -5.56 -20.76
C LEU A 90 -11.18 -4.96 -21.77
N THR A 91 -10.96 -3.72 -22.21
CA THR A 91 -11.76 -3.09 -23.27
C THR A 91 -11.64 -3.82 -24.60
N LEU A 92 -10.44 -4.26 -24.99
CA LEU A 92 -10.22 -5.04 -26.21
C LEU A 92 -10.92 -6.40 -26.16
N ILE A 93 -10.84 -7.11 -25.02
CA ILE A 93 -11.54 -8.39 -24.83
C ILE A 93 -13.05 -8.20 -24.96
N ASN A 94 -13.61 -7.21 -24.28
CA ASN A 94 -15.05 -6.92 -24.36
C ASN A 94 -15.48 -6.54 -25.79
N ALA A 95 -14.66 -5.78 -26.52
CA ALA A 95 -14.92 -5.44 -27.92
C ALA A 95 -14.90 -6.67 -28.83
N ILE A 96 -13.93 -7.58 -28.66
CA ILE A 96 -13.84 -8.83 -29.44
C ILE A 96 -15.05 -9.73 -29.17
N ILE A 97 -15.44 -9.91 -27.90
CA ILE A 97 -16.63 -10.68 -27.52
C ILE A 97 -17.88 -10.10 -28.18
N LEU A 98 -18.05 -8.78 -28.16
CA LEU A 98 -19.19 -8.12 -28.79
C LEU A 98 -19.23 -8.35 -30.31
N ILE A 99 -18.07 -8.27 -30.98
CA ILE A 99 -17.96 -8.53 -32.42
C ILE A 99 -18.32 -9.98 -32.75
N LEU A 100 -17.85 -10.95 -31.95
CA LEU A 100 -18.17 -12.37 -32.11
C LEU A 100 -19.68 -12.65 -31.94
N ILE A 101 -20.34 -11.98 -31.00
CA ILE A 101 -21.79 -12.09 -30.78
C ILE A 101 -22.58 -11.51 -31.98
N ILE A 102 -22.10 -10.45 -32.61
CA ILE A 102 -22.77 -9.82 -33.76
C ILE A 102 -22.60 -10.66 -35.04
N LEU A 103 -21.51 -11.43 -35.15
CA LEU A 103 -21.20 -12.27 -36.31
C LEU A 103 -21.82 -13.69 -36.24
N CYS A 104 -22.45 -14.06 -35.12
CA CYS A 104 -23.07 -15.37 -34.89
C CYS A 104 -24.60 -15.27 -34.87
#